data_AF-E0LSJ1-F1
#
_entry.id   AF-E0LSJ1-F1
#
_cell.length_a   1.000
_cell.length_b   1.000
_cell.length_c   1.000
_cell.angle_alpha   90.00
_cell.angle_beta   90.00
_cell.angle_gamma   90.00
#
_symmetry.space_group_name_H-M   'P 1'
#
loop_
_entity.id
_entity.type
_entity.pdbx_description
1 polymer ?
#
loop_
_entity_poly.entity_id
_entity_poly.type
_entity_poly.pdbx_seq_one_letter_code
_entity_poly.pdbx_strand_id
1 'polypeptide(L)'
;MSLLKDSVQAASAAAGDGVTFSVPLTPHTFRHSYAMHMLFAGIPLKALQNLMVHKSMKSTEVYTKVFALDLVARHREQFHMPGNEAVAMLIKTI
;
A
#
# COMPACT_ATOMS: atom_id res chain seq x y z
N MET A 1 10.95 -20.92 -7.17
CA MET A 1 9.85 -21.89 -6.98
C MET A 1 9.84 -22.38 -5.54
N SER A 2 9.47 -21.53 -4.56
CA SER A 2 9.26 -21.95 -3.15
C SER A 2 8.13 -21.17 -2.46
N LEU A 3 7.96 -19.87 -2.72
CA LEU A 3 6.96 -19.01 -2.04
C LEU A 3 5.49 -19.44 -2.19
N LEU A 4 5.12 -20.12 -3.27
CA LEU A 4 3.75 -20.60 -3.50
C LEU A 4 3.36 -21.76 -2.56
N LYS A 5 4.34 -22.58 -2.15
CA LYS A 5 4.10 -23.68 -1.20
C LYS A 5 3.92 -23.11 0.21
N ASP A 6 4.70 -22.08 0.53
CA ASP A 6 4.70 -21.41 1.83
C ASP A 6 3.38 -20.68 2.10
N SER A 7 2.77 -20.04 1.09
CA SER A 7 1.49 -19.33 1.26
C SER A 7 0.30 -20.26 1.52
N VAL A 8 0.28 -21.44 0.88
CA VAL A 8 -0.76 -22.46 1.08
C VAL A 8 -0.62 -23.11 2.46
N GLN A 9 0.62 -23.39 2.88
CA GLN A 9 0.89 -23.91 4.22
C GLN A 9 0.53 -22.91 5.32
N ALA A 10 0.82 -21.63 5.13
CA ALA A 10 0.40 -20.58 6.06
C ALA A 10 -1.12 -20.48 6.21
N ALA A 11 -1.87 -20.59 5.10
CA ALA A 11 -3.33 -20.61 5.14
C ALA A 11 -3.89 -21.84 5.86
N SER A 12 -3.31 -23.01 5.61
CA SER A 12 -3.70 -24.26 6.25
C SER A 12 -3.41 -24.26 7.75
N ALA A 13 -2.27 -23.71 8.18
CA ALA A 13 -1.90 -23.58 9.59
C ALA A 13 -2.86 -22.62 10.32
N ALA A 14 -3.12 -21.44 9.74
CA ALA A 14 -4.04 -20.46 10.30
C ALA A 14 -5.48 -21.01 10.45
N ALA A 15 -5.93 -21.82 9.50
CA ALA A 15 -7.23 -22.50 9.59
C ALA A 15 -7.27 -23.51 10.76
N GLY A 16 -6.15 -24.16 11.07
CA GLY A 16 -5.99 -25.02 12.25
C GLY A 16 -6.14 -24.26 13.57
N ASP A 17 -5.77 -22.99 13.59
CA ASP A 17 -5.93 -22.07 14.72
C ASP A 17 -7.29 -21.35 14.73
N GLY A 18 -8.20 -21.69 13.81
CA GLY A 18 -9.53 -21.08 13.68
C GLY A 18 -9.53 -19.70 12.99
N VAL A 19 -8.41 -19.29 12.38
CA VAL A 19 -8.29 -18.01 11.67
C VAL A 19 -8.61 -18.20 10.19
N THR A 20 -9.62 -17.46 9.71
CA THR A 20 -10.05 -17.49 8.30
C THR A 20 -9.79 -16.15 7.61
N PHE A 21 -9.36 -16.19 6.35
CA PHE A 21 -9.12 -15.00 5.54
C PHE A 21 -10.21 -14.84 4.47
N SER A 22 -10.69 -13.61 4.26
CA SER A 22 -11.66 -13.29 3.21
C SER A 22 -11.05 -13.26 1.80
N VAL A 23 -9.72 -13.29 1.70
CA VAL A 23 -8.98 -13.28 0.43
C VAL A 23 -7.99 -14.43 0.39
N PRO A 24 -7.70 -15.01 -0.79
CA PRO A 24 -6.71 -16.06 -0.90
C PRO A 24 -5.31 -15.57 -0.50
N LEU A 25 -4.62 -16.38 0.30
CA LEU A 25 -3.23 -16.10 0.67
C LEU A 25 -2.29 -16.56 -0.44
N THR A 26 -1.66 -15.58 -1.07
CA THR A 26 -0.63 -15.78 -2.10
C THR A 26 0.60 -14.97 -1.74
N PRO A 27 1.77 -15.24 -2.35
CA PRO A 27 2.95 -14.38 -2.16
C PRO A 27 2.69 -12.91 -2.53
N HIS A 28 1.79 -12.66 -3.48
CA HIS A 28 1.37 -11.31 -3.84
C HIS A 28 0.55 -10.65 -2.73
N THR A 29 -0.34 -11.38 -2.06
CA THR A 29 -1.13 -10.88 -0.92
C THR A 29 -0.21 -10.35 0.18
N PHE A 30 0.79 -11.13 0.58
CA PHE A 30 1.78 -10.69 1.59
C PHE A 30 2.60 -9.49 1.13
N ARG A 31 3.00 -9.44 -0.15
CA ARG A 31 3.72 -8.30 -0.72
C ARG A 31 2.88 -7.01 -0.71
N HIS A 32 1.58 -7.12 -0.98
CA HIS A 32 0.66 -5.99 -0.89
C HIS A 32 0.49 -5.50 0.55
N SER A 33 0.30 -6.42 1.50
CA SER A 33 0.22 -6.08 2.93
C SER A 33 1.48 -5.37 3.41
N TYR A 34 2.66 -5.91 3.08
CA TYR A 34 3.95 -5.30 3.42
C TYR A 34 4.07 -3.87 2.88
N ALA A 35 3.72 -3.65 1.60
CA ALA A 35 3.79 -2.34 0.98
C ALA A 35 2.89 -1.30 1.68
N MET A 36 1.66 -1.69 1.99
CA MET A 36 0.72 -0.82 2.70
C MET A 36 1.19 -0.51 4.12
N HIS A 37 1.72 -1.50 4.85
CA HIS A 37 2.29 -1.26 6.19
C HIS A 37 3.45 -0.26 6.16
N MET A 38 4.35 -0.37 5.18
CA MET A 38 5.45 0.58 5.02
C MET A 38 4.95 2.00 4.70
N LEU A 39 3.94 2.14 3.83
CA LEU A 39 3.33 3.45 3.55
C LEU A 39 2.66 4.06 4.79
N PHE A 40 1.92 3.25 5.56
CA PHE A 40 1.31 3.73 6.81
C PHE A 40 2.33 4.13 7.86
N ALA A 41 3.52 3.53 7.85
CA ALA A 41 4.65 3.92 8.70
C ALA A 41 5.34 5.22 8.21
N GLY A 42 4.85 5.87 7.15
CA GLY A 42 5.40 7.11 6.61
C GLY A 42 6.61 6.93 5.70
N ILE A 43 6.89 5.70 5.23
CA ILE A 43 8.01 5.47 4.32
C ILE A 43 7.70 6.09 2.95
N PRO A 44 8.59 6.94 2.40
CA PRO A 44 8.35 7.58 1.12
C PRO A 44 8.31 6.56 -0.02
N LEU A 45 7.44 6.79 -1.01
CA LEU A 45 7.16 5.87 -2.12
C LEU A 45 8.42 5.43 -2.89
N LYS A 46 9.40 6.33 -3.02
CA LYS A 46 10.69 6.06 -3.68
C LYS A 46 11.54 5.06 -2.90
N ALA A 47 11.56 5.16 -1.57
CA ALA A 47 12.23 4.18 -0.71
C ALA A 47 11.50 2.84 -0.78
N LEU A 48 10.17 2.84 -0.73
CA LEU A 48 9.37 1.63 -0.88
C LEU A 48 9.62 0.92 -2.22
N GLN A 49 9.72 1.68 -3.32
CA GLN A 49 10.06 1.13 -4.63
C GLN A 49 11.39 0.35 -4.62
N ASN A 50 12.40 0.89 -3.93
CA ASN A 50 13.70 0.24 -3.79
C ASN A 50 13.60 -1.02 -2.93
N LEU A 51 12.88 -0.99 -1.81
CA LEU A 51 12.67 -2.17 -0.95
C LEU A 51 11.92 -3.30 -1.67
N MET A 52 10.96 -2.96 -2.52
CA MET A 52 10.17 -3.93 -3.26
C MET A 52 10.83 -4.38 -4.56
N VAL A 53 11.98 -3.80 -4.94
CA VAL A 53 12.70 -4.09 -6.20
C VAL A 53 11.78 -3.98 -7.42
N HIS A 54 11.00 -2.90 -7.49
CA HIS A 54 10.11 -2.66 -8.63
C HIS A 54 10.84 -1.93 -9.76
N LYS A 55 10.95 -2.59 -10.92
CA LYS A 55 11.53 -2.01 -12.15
C LYS A 55 10.71 -0.83 -12.72
N SER A 56 9.43 -0.72 -12.34
CA SER A 56 8.53 0.35 -12.78
C SER A 56 7.75 0.96 -11.62
N MET A 57 7.62 2.29 -11.61
CA MET A 57 6.83 3.05 -10.64
C MET A 57 5.34 2.74 -10.71
N LYS A 58 4.84 2.34 -11.90
CA LYS A 58 3.42 2.06 -12.14
C LYS A 58 2.87 0.97 -11.22
N SER A 59 3.71 0.01 -10.82
CA SER A 59 3.35 -1.07 -9.89
C SER A 59 3.30 -0.63 -8.43
N THR A 60 3.97 0.47 -8.06
CA THR A 60 4.00 1.02 -6.70
C THR A 60 2.95 2.12 -6.51
N GLU A 61 2.63 2.88 -7.56
CA GLU A 61 1.61 3.94 -7.55
C GLU A 61 0.21 3.45 -7.13
N VAL A 62 -0.10 2.18 -7.36
CA VAL A 62 -1.38 1.58 -6.93
C VAL A 62 -1.58 1.70 -5.42
N TYR A 63 -0.51 1.61 -4.62
CA TYR A 63 -0.62 1.71 -3.17
C TYR A 63 -0.89 3.13 -2.69
N THR A 64 -0.35 4.14 -3.39
CA THR A 64 -0.63 5.55 -3.07
C THR A 64 -2.11 5.89 -3.28
N LYS A 65 -2.74 5.32 -4.32
CA LYS A 65 -4.18 5.51 -4.57
C LYS A 65 -5.03 4.93 -3.44
N VAL A 66 -4.68 3.74 -2.98
CA VAL A 66 -5.37 3.08 -1.85
C VAL A 66 -5.15 3.87 -0.56
N PHE A 67 -3.92 4.32 -0.31
CA PHE A 67 -3.59 5.16 0.85
C PHE A 67 -4.36 6.48 0.87
N ALA A 68 -4.51 7.15 -0.28
CA ALA A 68 -5.28 8.39 -0.36
C ALA A 68 -6.77 8.19 -0.03
N LEU A 69 -7.38 7.11 -0.51
CA LEU A 69 -8.76 6.75 -0.17
C LEU A 69 -8.92 6.49 1.32
N ASP A 70 -7.95 5.80 1.91
CA ASP A 70 -7.93 5.47 3.33
C ASP A 70 -7.70 6.70 4.21
N LEU A 71 -6.82 7.63 3.82
CA LEU A 71 -6.63 8.91 4.52
C LEU A 71 -7.92 9.72 4.56
N VAL A 72 -8.63 9.82 3.43
CA VAL A 72 -9.94 10.52 3.34
C VAL A 72 -10.98 9.85 4.25
N ALA A 73 -11.01 8.51 4.27
CA ALA A 73 -11.93 7.76 5.11
C ALA A 73 -11.64 7.93 6.61
N ARG A 74 -10.37 7.90 7.02
CA ARG A 74 -9.96 8.05 8.43
C ARG A 74 -10.10 9.46 8.94
N HIS A 75 -9.74 10.45 8.13
CA HIS A 75 -9.64 11.81 8.63
C HIS A 75 -10.94 12.61 8.53
N ARG A 76 -11.93 12.30 7.65
CA ARG A 76 -13.07 13.21 7.39
C ARG A 76 -12.69 14.69 7.10
N GLU A 77 -11.41 15.01 7.08
CA GLU A 77 -10.84 16.31 6.77
C GLU A 77 -10.99 16.49 5.27
N GLN A 78 -11.96 17.33 4.89
CA GLN A 78 -11.98 17.90 3.56
C GLN A 78 -10.62 18.57 3.35
N PHE A 79 -10.02 18.39 2.17
CA PHE A 79 -8.93 19.26 1.74
C PHE A 79 -9.50 20.69 1.72
N HIS A 80 -9.26 21.46 2.79
CA HIS A 80 -9.77 22.82 2.94
C HIS A 80 -9.00 23.83 2.09
N MET A 81 -7.93 23.41 1.42
CA MET A 81 -7.18 24.31 0.54
C MET A 81 -7.95 24.49 -0.77
N PRO A 82 -8.42 25.73 -1.06
CA PRO A 82 -9.08 25.99 -2.32
C PRO A 82 -8.09 25.78 -3.47
N GLY A 83 -8.56 25.20 -4.59
CA GLY A 83 -7.68 24.69 -5.65
C GLY A 83 -6.74 25.73 -6.27
N ASN A 84 -7.10 27.01 -6.20
CA ASN A 84 -6.25 28.13 -6.61
C ASN A 84 -4.99 28.29 -5.73
N GLU A 85 -5.07 28.03 -4.43
CA GLU A 85 -3.93 28.09 -3.50
C GLU A 85 -2.98 26.90 -3.71
N ALA A 86 -3.52 25.71 -3.95
CA ALA A 86 -2.72 24.52 -4.26
C ALA A 86 -1.91 24.71 -5.55
N VAL A 87 -2.52 25.31 -6.58
CA VAL A 87 -1.86 25.64 -7.85
C VAL A 87 -0.78 26.72 -7.64
N ALA A 88 -1.02 27.71 -6.80
CA ALA A 88 -0.04 28.75 -6.50
C ALA A 88 1.23 28.21 -5.81
N MET A 89 1.11 27.19 -4.96
CA MET A 89 2.26 26.52 -4.34
C MET A 89 3.12 25.76 -5.35
N LEU A 90 2.49 25.12 -6.35
CA LEU A 90 3.20 24.41 -7.42
C LEU A 90 3.93 25.35 -8.37
N ILE A 91 3.35 26.52 -8.64
CA ILE A 91 3.94 27.54 -9.54
C ILE A 91 5.07 28.32 -8.84
N LYS A 92 4.99 28.57 -7.53
CA LYS A 92 6.02 29.32 -6.77
C LYS A 92 7.33 28.56 -6.53
N THR A 93 7.40 27.28 -6.86
CA THR A 93 8.59 26.44 -6.67
C THR A 93 9.41 26.27 -7.97
N ILE A 94 9.10 27.08 -8.99
CA ILE A 94 9.86 27.21 -10.25
C ILE A 94 10.31 28.66 -10.36
#